data_AF-A0A6N6JK13-F1
#
_entry.id   AF-A0A6N6JK13-F1
#
_cell.length_a   1.000
_cell.length_b   1.000
_cell.length_c   1.000
_cell.angle_alpha   90.00
_cell.angle_beta   90.00
_cell.angle_gamma   90.00
#
_symmetry.space_group_name_H-M   'P 1'
#
loop_
_entity.id
_entity.type
_entity.pdbx_description
1 polymer ?
#
loop_
_entity_poly.entity_id
_entity_poly.type
_entity_poly.pdbx_seq_one_letter_code
_entity_poly.pdbx_strand_id
1 'polypeptide(L)'
;MNDLRPDRAPDWADTVSGPMRDPSLSAKATFLRALENPPLWLGAAMAVRNIAVAPFGLQRELPGAGHFLERMPVVIDTPEHYETGLEDKHLTFTIATRIVQPVVHVTTAIWFNSLLGRVYLTAVMPGHILATRQIAGRVAGPLTRSMGEPDIPARP
;
A
#
# COMPACT_ATOMS: atom_id res chain seq x y z
N MET A 1 2.54 -1.00 -19.11
CA MET A 1 2.89 -1.04 -17.68
C MET A 1 3.45 0.31 -17.29
N ASN A 2 2.91 0.94 -16.25
CA ASN A 2 3.54 2.12 -15.67
C ASN A 2 4.80 1.67 -14.93
N ASP A 3 5.95 2.24 -15.27
CA ASP A 3 7.24 1.87 -14.70
C ASP A 3 7.46 2.53 -13.32
N LEU A 4 6.49 2.39 -12.42
CA LEU A 4 6.47 3.09 -11.14
C LEU A 4 7.55 2.60 -10.17
N ARG A 5 7.93 1.33 -10.23
CA ARG A 5 8.91 0.74 -9.29
C ARG A 5 10.34 1.01 -9.77
N PRO A 6 11.23 1.60 -8.95
CA PRO A 6 12.66 1.67 -9.26
C PRO A 6 13.27 0.27 -9.48
N ASP A 7 14.30 0.16 -10.32
CA ASP A 7 15.08 -1.07 -10.51
C ASP A 7 16.08 -1.29 -9.36
N ARG A 8 15.55 -1.42 -8.14
CA ARG A 8 16.27 -1.71 -6.90
C ARG A 8 15.30 -2.21 -5.84
N ALA A 9 15.81 -2.89 -4.82
CA ALA A 9 15.02 -3.28 -3.66
C ALA A 9 14.39 -2.04 -2.96
N PRO A 10 13.18 -2.20 -2.38
CA PRO A 10 12.57 -1.15 -1.58
C PRO A 10 13.43 -0.87 -0.35
N ASP A 11 13.49 0.40 0.03
CA ASP A 11 14.18 0.80 1.26
C ASP A 11 13.40 0.40 2.52
N TRP A 12 12.08 0.22 2.35
CA TRP A 12 11.22 -0.34 3.38
C TRP A 12 10.10 -1.17 2.76
N ALA A 13 9.83 -2.34 3.36
CA ALA A 13 8.69 -3.16 3.00
C ALA A 13 8.07 -3.84 4.23
N ASP A 14 6.75 -3.98 4.19
CA ASP A 14 5.98 -4.72 5.19
C ASP A 14 4.92 -5.56 4.49
N THR A 15 4.97 -6.87 4.75
CA THR A 15 4.02 -7.84 4.23
C THR A 15 3.18 -8.35 5.38
N VAL A 16 1.88 -8.26 5.20
CA VAL A 16 0.88 -8.86 6.09
C VAL A 16 0.16 -9.94 5.30
N SER A 17 0.10 -11.16 5.84
CA SER A 17 -0.55 -12.28 5.19
C SER A 17 -1.53 -12.99 6.12
N GLY A 18 -2.49 -13.69 5.54
CA GLY A 18 -3.43 -14.52 6.30
C GLY A 18 -4.37 -15.30 5.38
N PRO A 19 -5.11 -16.28 5.91
CA PRO A 19 -6.04 -17.08 5.11
C PRO A 19 -7.13 -16.18 4.55
N MET A 20 -7.47 -16.34 3.27
CA MET A 20 -8.51 -15.57 2.60
C MET A 20 -9.86 -15.82 3.26
N ARG A 21 -10.62 -14.75 3.52
CA ARG A 21 -12.01 -14.85 3.98
C ARG A 21 -12.97 -15.23 2.85
N ASP A 22 -12.65 -14.83 1.63
CA ASP A 22 -13.41 -15.17 0.43
C ASP A 22 -12.45 -15.61 -0.70
N PRO A 23 -12.22 -16.93 -0.85
CA PRO A 23 -11.30 -17.47 -1.86
C PRO A 23 -11.77 -17.29 -3.32
N SER A 24 -13.01 -16.83 -3.54
CA SER A 24 -13.54 -16.61 -4.89
C SER A 24 -13.11 -15.27 -5.51
N LEU A 25 -12.57 -14.36 -4.69
CA LEU A 25 -12.16 -13.03 -5.13
C LEU A 25 -10.80 -13.06 -5.83
N SER A 26 -10.68 -12.26 -6.89
CA SER A 26 -9.38 -11.92 -7.48
C SER A 26 -8.57 -11.01 -6.56
N ALA A 27 -7.27 -10.84 -6.85
CA ALA A 27 -6.39 -9.96 -6.09
C ALA A 27 -6.89 -8.51 -6.05
N LYS A 28 -7.38 -8.01 -7.19
CA LYS A 28 -7.99 -6.67 -7.29
C LYS A 28 -9.30 -6.56 -6.50
N ALA A 29 -10.19 -7.55 -6.63
CA ALA A 29 -11.45 -7.56 -5.89
C ALA A 29 -11.20 -7.63 -4.37
N THR A 30 -10.20 -8.41 -3.96
CA THR A 30 -9.73 -8.50 -2.58
C THR A 30 -9.19 -7.16 -2.10
N PHE A 31 -8.36 -6.48 -2.89
CA PHE A 31 -7.87 -5.13 -2.59
C PHE A 31 -9.02 -4.13 -2.41
N LEU A 32 -9.94 -4.05 -3.37
CA LEU A 32 -11.08 -3.13 -3.30
C LEU A 32 -11.98 -3.42 -2.10
N ARG A 33 -12.27 -4.70 -1.82
CA ARG A 33 -13.02 -5.13 -0.63
C ARG A 33 -12.34 -4.71 0.67
N ALA A 34 -11.00 -4.77 0.71
CA ALA A 34 -10.22 -4.36 1.87
C ALA A 34 -10.30 -2.83 2.13
N LEU A 35 -10.57 -2.05 1.09
CA LEU A 35 -10.74 -0.60 1.15
C LEU A 35 -12.18 -0.14 1.46
N GLU A 36 -13.17 -1.03 1.36
CA GLU A 36 -14.55 -0.72 1.70
C GLU A 36 -14.66 -0.28 3.18
N ASN A 37 -15.21 0.92 3.40
CA ASN A 37 -15.38 1.56 4.70
C ASN A 37 -14.06 1.70 5.48
N PRO A 38 -13.10 2.52 5.00
CA PRO A 38 -11.85 2.70 5.69
C PRO A 38 -12.11 3.25 7.10
N PRO A 39 -11.28 2.87 8.09
CA PRO A 39 -11.46 3.35 9.45
C PRO A 39 -11.28 4.87 9.49
N LEU A 40 -12.08 5.56 10.31
CA LEU A 40 -12.12 7.03 10.35
C LEU A 40 -10.75 7.68 10.62
N TRP A 41 -9.90 7.02 11.41
CA TRP A 41 -8.55 7.49 11.70
C TRP A 41 -7.66 7.53 10.44
N LEU A 42 -7.92 6.69 9.42
CA LEU A 42 -7.16 6.71 8.18
C LEU A 42 -7.34 8.05 7.46
N GLY A 43 -8.55 8.62 7.50
CA GLY A 43 -8.80 9.98 7.00
C GLY A 43 -8.00 11.04 7.77
N ALA A 44 -7.92 10.92 9.10
CA ALA A 44 -7.10 11.81 9.93
C ALA A 44 -5.60 11.66 9.65
N ALA A 45 -5.10 10.43 9.47
CA ALA A 45 -3.71 10.17 9.11
C ALA A 45 -3.35 10.76 7.73
N MET A 46 -4.24 10.63 6.75
CA MET A 46 -4.09 11.27 5.44
C MET A 46 -4.12 12.80 5.55
N ALA A 47 -4.94 13.37 6.44
CA ALA A 47 -4.94 14.81 6.69
C ALA A 47 -3.62 15.29 7.33
N VAL A 48 -3.09 14.56 8.31
CA VAL A 48 -1.77 14.83 8.91
C VAL A 48 -0.67 14.74 7.87
N ARG A 49 -0.67 13.69 7.03
CA ARG A 49 0.24 13.57 5.88
C ARG A 49 0.15 14.81 4.99
N ASN A 50 -1.06 15.22 4.62
CA ASN A 50 -1.30 16.38 3.76
C ASN A 50 -0.78 17.69 4.37
N ILE A 51 -0.86 17.87 5.69
CA ILE A 51 -0.27 19.02 6.39
C ILE A 51 1.25 18.94 6.38
N ALA A 52 1.82 17.77 6.67
CA ALA A 52 3.26 17.55 6.69
C ALA A 52 3.90 17.75 5.30
N VAL A 53 3.18 17.42 4.21
CA VAL A 53 3.64 17.63 2.83
C VAL A 53 3.36 19.02 2.26
N ALA A 54 2.52 19.82 2.92
CA ALA A 54 2.15 21.17 2.46
C ALA A 54 3.35 22.11 2.19
N PRO A 55 4.40 22.19 3.03
CA PRO A 55 5.57 23.04 2.75
C PRO A 55 6.43 22.57 1.58
N PHE A 56 6.18 21.36 1.02
CA PHE A 56 6.95 20.79 -0.08
C PHE A 56 6.23 20.87 -1.44
N GLY A 57 5.08 21.56 -1.51
CA GLY A 57 4.41 21.86 -2.78
C GLY A 57 3.65 20.69 -3.43
N LEU A 58 3.27 19.67 -2.65
CA LEU A 58 2.46 18.55 -3.14
C LEU A 58 0.98 18.95 -3.32
N GLN A 59 0.36 18.50 -4.40
CA GLN A 59 -1.06 18.71 -4.67
C GLN A 59 -1.91 18.08 -3.56
N ARG A 60 -2.85 18.86 -3.02
CA ARG A 60 -3.78 18.41 -1.97
C ARG A 60 -4.79 17.47 -2.59
N GLU A 61 -4.85 16.23 -2.11
CA GLU A 61 -5.92 15.32 -2.52
C GLU A 61 -7.21 15.62 -1.77
N LEU A 62 -8.33 15.52 -2.49
CA LEU A 62 -9.68 15.75 -1.98
C LEU A 62 -10.05 14.72 -0.88
N PRO A 63 -11.00 15.04 0.01
CA PRO A 63 -11.38 14.16 1.11
C PRO A 63 -11.89 12.80 0.60
N GLY A 64 -11.29 11.70 1.08
CA GLY A 64 -11.76 10.34 0.83
C GLY A 64 -10.62 9.34 0.59
N ALA A 65 -10.05 8.79 1.68
CA ALA A 65 -8.91 7.86 1.62
C ALA A 65 -9.19 6.60 0.77
N GLY A 66 -10.42 6.07 0.80
CA GLY A 66 -10.84 4.92 -0.01
C GLY A 66 -10.82 5.22 -1.51
N HIS A 67 -11.50 6.30 -1.93
CA HIS A 67 -11.52 6.74 -3.33
C HIS A 67 -10.15 7.16 -3.86
N PHE A 68 -9.23 7.58 -2.99
CA PHE A 68 -7.86 7.85 -3.40
C PHE A 68 -7.10 6.56 -3.74
N LEU A 69 -7.12 5.58 -2.84
CA LEU A 69 -6.44 4.29 -3.04
C LEU A 69 -7.00 3.52 -4.25
N GLU A 70 -8.29 3.67 -4.55
CA GLU A 70 -8.94 3.11 -5.75
C GLU A 70 -8.47 3.73 -7.08
N ARG A 71 -7.99 4.99 -7.04
CA ARG A 71 -7.59 5.76 -8.25
C ARG A 71 -6.08 5.76 -8.47
N MET A 72 -5.31 5.06 -7.64
CA MET A 72 -3.88 4.94 -7.82
C MET A 72 -3.56 4.24 -9.16
N PRO A 73 -2.54 4.72 -9.89
CA PRO A 73 -2.09 4.06 -11.11
C PRO A 73 -1.76 2.59 -10.89
N VAL A 74 -2.34 1.76 -11.74
CA VAL A 74 -2.16 0.30 -11.68
C VAL A 74 -0.81 -0.08 -12.31
N VAL A 75 -0.03 -0.86 -11.58
CA VAL A 75 1.27 -1.41 -12.00
C VAL A 75 1.08 -2.79 -12.61
N ILE A 76 0.35 -3.68 -11.92
CA ILE A 76 0.01 -5.03 -12.35
C ILE A 76 -1.47 -5.32 -12.03
N ASP A 77 -2.18 -5.94 -12.97
CA ASP A 77 -3.57 -6.38 -12.80
C ASP A 77 -3.72 -7.80 -13.36
N THR A 78 -3.64 -8.78 -12.47
CA THR A 78 -3.86 -10.20 -12.77
C THR A 78 -4.79 -10.80 -11.69
N PRO A 79 -5.42 -11.95 -11.95
CA PRO A 79 -6.30 -12.58 -10.95
C PRO A 79 -5.59 -12.89 -9.63
N GLU A 80 -4.31 -13.26 -9.66
CA GLU A 80 -3.52 -13.63 -8.50
C GLU A 80 -2.65 -12.49 -7.95
N HIS A 81 -2.42 -11.43 -8.72
CA HIS A 81 -1.56 -10.32 -8.31
C HIS A 81 -2.12 -8.98 -8.80
N TYR A 82 -2.42 -8.10 -7.86
CA TYR A 82 -2.83 -6.73 -8.13
C TYR A 82 -1.86 -5.79 -7.43
N GLU A 83 -1.28 -4.85 -8.17
CA GLU A 83 -0.35 -3.86 -7.63
C GLU A 83 -0.74 -2.48 -8.13
N THR A 84 -0.81 -1.54 -7.19
CA THR A 84 -1.07 -0.14 -7.46
C THR A 84 -0.11 0.73 -6.67
N GLY A 85 0.18 1.93 -7.15
CA GLY A 85 1.14 2.79 -6.48
C GLY A 85 1.22 4.19 -7.04
N LEU A 86 2.04 4.99 -6.38
CA LEU A 86 2.32 6.36 -6.74
C LEU A 86 3.81 6.65 -6.62
N GLU A 87 4.26 7.56 -7.45
CA GLU A 87 5.58 8.14 -7.39
C GLU A 87 5.43 9.64 -7.14
N ASP A 88 6.10 10.14 -6.11
CA ASP A 88 6.28 11.56 -5.89
C ASP A 88 7.77 11.90 -5.70
N LYS A 89 8.08 13.18 -5.54
CA LYS A 89 9.47 13.66 -5.39
C LYS A 89 10.18 13.12 -4.13
N HIS A 90 9.45 12.58 -3.18
CA HIS A 90 9.95 12.15 -1.88
C HIS A 90 10.01 10.64 -1.78
N LEU A 91 8.95 9.95 -2.19
CA LEU A 91 8.81 8.50 -2.16
C LEU A 91 8.17 7.96 -3.44
N THR A 92 8.59 6.76 -3.80
CA THR A 92 7.73 5.84 -4.53
C THR A 92 7.08 4.89 -3.54
N PHE A 93 5.79 4.67 -3.67
CA PHE A 93 4.98 3.83 -2.81
C PHE A 93 4.14 2.87 -3.65
N THR A 94 4.17 1.58 -3.32
CA THR A 94 3.27 0.58 -3.90
C THR A 94 2.57 -0.25 -2.83
N ILE A 95 1.35 -0.66 -3.16
CA ILE A 95 0.59 -1.69 -2.43
C ILE A 95 0.32 -2.82 -3.41
N ALA A 96 0.75 -4.01 -3.04
CA ALA A 96 0.49 -5.23 -3.79
C ALA A 96 -0.40 -6.16 -2.96
N THR A 97 -1.44 -6.68 -3.59
CA THR A 97 -2.23 -7.81 -3.11
C THR A 97 -1.87 -9.01 -3.97
N ARG A 98 -1.30 -10.04 -3.34
CA ARG A 98 -0.95 -11.30 -3.98
C ARG A 98 -1.74 -12.44 -3.35
N ILE A 99 -2.26 -13.33 -4.18
CA ILE A 99 -2.99 -14.51 -3.77
C ILE A 99 -2.13 -15.73 -4.04
N VAL A 100 -1.75 -16.42 -2.98
CA VAL A 100 -1.14 -17.74 -3.02
C VAL A 100 -2.10 -18.65 -2.25
N GLN A 101 -3.11 -19.14 -2.96
CA GLN A 101 -4.26 -19.81 -2.31
C GLN A 101 -3.79 -20.90 -1.32
N PRO A 102 -4.39 -20.97 -0.12
CA PRO A 102 -5.55 -20.19 0.36
C PRO A 102 -5.20 -18.88 1.09
N VAL A 103 -4.00 -18.33 0.88
CA VAL A 103 -3.47 -17.17 1.62
C VAL A 103 -3.46 -15.92 0.74
N VAL A 104 -3.86 -14.79 1.31
CA VAL A 104 -3.65 -13.47 0.72
C VAL A 104 -2.47 -12.79 1.41
N HIS A 105 -1.64 -12.15 0.62
CA HIS A 105 -0.47 -11.39 1.00
C HIS A 105 -0.69 -9.94 0.57
N VAL A 106 -0.60 -9.02 1.52
CA VAL A 106 -0.69 -7.58 1.28
C VAL A 106 0.66 -6.98 1.60
N THR A 107 1.38 -6.55 0.57
CA THR A 107 2.72 -5.97 0.70
C THR A 107 2.65 -4.49 0.45
N THR A 108 3.22 -3.71 1.36
CA THR A 108 3.48 -2.28 1.18
C THR A 108 4.97 -2.10 0.95
N ALA A 109 5.38 -1.49 -0.16
CA ALA A 109 6.77 -1.25 -0.50
C ALA A 109 7.04 0.22 -0.76
N ILE A 110 8.18 0.71 -0.27
CA ILE A 110 8.56 2.12 -0.29
C ILE A 110 10.00 2.28 -0.75
N TRP A 111 10.22 3.24 -1.65
CA TRP A 111 11.53 3.68 -2.11
C TRP A 111 11.70 5.18 -1.83
N PHE A 112 12.85 5.57 -1.26
CA PHE A 112 13.24 6.96 -1.09
C PHE A 112 13.76 7.55 -2.39
N ASN A 113 13.20 8.71 -2.77
CA ASN A 113 13.69 9.50 -3.89
C ASN A 113 14.63 10.64 -3.43
N SER A 114 14.64 10.96 -2.13
CA SER A 114 15.53 11.97 -1.54
C SER A 114 15.80 11.73 -0.04
N LEU A 115 16.82 12.42 0.51
CA LEU A 115 17.14 12.42 1.95
C LEU A 115 15.97 12.92 2.81
N LEU A 116 15.18 13.87 2.30
CA LEU A 116 13.94 14.33 2.96
C LEU A 116 12.90 13.20 3.02
N GLY A 117 12.89 12.30 2.03
CA GLY A 117 12.05 11.10 2.04
C GLY A 117 12.29 10.19 3.25
N ARG A 118 13.51 10.13 3.79
CA ARG A 118 13.82 9.34 5.00
C ARG A 118 13.16 9.90 6.25
N VAL A 119 13.27 11.22 6.45
CA VAL A 119 12.62 11.92 7.58
C VAL A 119 11.10 11.86 7.44
N TYR A 120 10.60 12.07 6.22
CA TYR A 120 9.18 11.95 5.91
C TYR A 120 8.63 10.57 6.29
N LEU A 121 9.31 9.49 5.89
CA LEU A 121 8.87 8.14 6.20
C LEU A 121 8.73 7.93 7.71
N THR A 122 9.69 8.39 8.53
CA THR A 122 9.60 8.21 9.99
C THR A 122 8.33 8.80 10.59
N ALA A 123 7.80 9.89 10.04
CA ALA A 123 6.57 10.52 10.51
C ALA A 123 5.30 9.78 10.08
N VAL A 124 5.25 9.24 8.85
CA VAL A 124 4.05 8.58 8.29
C VAL A 124 4.00 7.07 8.52
N MET A 125 5.13 6.47 8.88
CA MET A 125 5.31 5.03 9.06
C MET A 125 4.35 4.35 10.03
N PRO A 126 4.10 4.90 11.24
CA PRO A 126 3.14 4.29 12.16
C PRO A 126 1.74 4.18 11.54
N GLY A 127 1.36 5.19 10.75
CA GLY A 127 0.09 5.19 10.01
C GLY A 127 0.06 4.11 8.92
N HIS A 128 1.15 3.94 8.16
CA HIS A 128 1.24 2.90 7.14
C HIS A 128 1.13 1.50 7.72
N ILE A 129 1.88 1.18 8.78
CA ILE A 129 1.82 -0.14 9.42
C ILE A 129 0.39 -0.43 9.89
N LEU A 130 -0.27 0.55 10.53
CA LEU A 130 -1.62 0.37 11.03
C LEU A 130 -2.64 0.21 9.89
N ALA A 131 -2.50 0.99 8.82
CA ALA A 131 -3.38 0.95 7.66
C ALA A 131 -3.30 -0.42 6.98
N THR A 132 -2.09 -0.88 6.65
CA THR A 132 -1.86 -2.17 5.99
C THR A 132 -2.43 -3.32 6.81
N ARG A 133 -2.21 -3.33 8.12
CA ARG A 133 -2.75 -4.38 9.01
C ARG A 133 -4.27 -4.38 9.06
N GLN A 134 -4.90 -3.20 9.16
CA GLN A 134 -6.36 -3.12 9.27
C GLN A 134 -7.06 -3.38 7.95
N ILE A 135 -6.49 -2.93 6.83
CA ILE A 135 -6.97 -3.23 5.47
C ILE A 135 -6.85 -4.75 5.23
N ALA A 136 -5.68 -5.34 5.47
CA ALA A 136 -5.49 -6.80 5.33
C ALA A 136 -6.43 -7.60 6.24
N GLY A 137 -6.63 -7.19 7.49
CA GLY A 137 -7.51 -7.88 8.44
C GLY A 137 -8.99 -7.93 8.05
N ARG A 138 -9.43 -7.09 7.10
CA ARG A 138 -10.80 -7.14 6.54
C ARG A 138 -11.01 -8.29 5.57
N VAL A 139 -9.94 -8.73 4.91
CA VAL A 139 -9.99 -9.74 3.84
C VAL A 139 -9.26 -11.04 4.19
N ALA A 140 -8.46 -11.01 5.25
CA ALA A 140 -7.75 -12.17 5.77
C ALA A 140 -8.20 -12.51 7.20
N GLY A 141 -8.00 -13.77 7.59
CA GLY A 141 -8.15 -14.26 8.96
C GLY A 141 -7.00 -13.82 9.87
N PRO A 142 -6.55 -14.64 10.83
CA PRO A 142 -5.39 -14.33 11.67
C PRO A 142 -4.19 -13.90 10.83
N LEU A 143 -3.61 -12.76 11.18
CA LEU A 143 -2.57 -12.11 10.39
C LEU A 143 -1.18 -12.50 10.87
N THR A 144 -0.32 -12.89 9.93
CA THR A 144 1.13 -13.02 10.11
C THR A 144 1.80 -11.83 9.44
N ARG A 145 2.85 -11.29 10.07
CA ARG A 145 3.61 -10.14 9.56
C ARG A 145 5.05 -10.54 9.28
N SER A 146 5.56 -10.19 8.11
CA SER A 146 6.97 -10.26 7.74
C SER A 146 7.45 -8.87 7.36
N MET A 147 8.53 -8.40 7.96
CA MET A 147 9.09 -7.07 7.71
C MET A 147 10.47 -7.22 7.05
N GLY A 148 10.74 -6.42 6.01
CA GLY A 148 12.06 -6.35 5.37
C GLY A 148 12.22 -7.15 4.08
N GLU A 149 11.46 -8.23 3.87
CA GLU A 149 11.44 -8.96 2.60
C GLU A 149 10.10 -8.73 1.90
N PRO A 150 10.05 -7.94 0.81
CA PRO A 150 8.81 -7.68 0.10
C PRO A 150 8.34 -8.95 -0.61
N ASP A 151 7.13 -9.40 -0.29
CA ASP A 151 6.44 -10.40 -1.14
C ASP A 151 5.81 -9.71 -2.35
N ILE A 152 6.67 -9.27 -3.26
CA ILE A 152 6.32 -8.73 -4.58
C ILE A 152 7.30 -9.39 -5.57
N PRO A 153 6.81 -10.00 -6.67
CA PRO A 153 7.70 -10.56 -7.69
C PRO A 153 8.61 -9.47 -8.28
N ALA A 154 9.82 -9.90 -8.66
CA ALA A 154 10.72 -9.09 -9.46
C ALA A 154 10.01 -8.60 -10.73
N ARG A 155 10.46 -7.46 -11.27
CA ARG A 155 9.96 -6.96 -12.55
C ARG A 155 10.11 -8.09 -13.61
N PRO A 156 9.09 -8.34 -14.45
CA PRO A 156 9.28 -9.22 -15.60
C PRO A 156 10.34 -8.69 -16.57
#